data_AF-A0A350JHR7-F1
#
_entry.id   AF-A0A350JHR7-F1
#
_cell.length_a   1.000
_cell.length_b   1.000
_cell.length_c   1.000
_cell.angle_alpha   90.00
_cell.angle_beta   90.00
_cell.angle_gamma   90.00
#
_symmetry.space_group_name_H-M   'P 1'
#
loop_
_entity.id
_entity.type
_entity.pdbx_description
1 polymer ?
#
loop_
_entity_poly.entity_id
_entity_poly.type
_entity_poly.pdbx_seq_one_letter_code
_entity_poly.pdbx_strand_id
1 'polypeptide(L)' 'MSESKQITTCFHCGEDCQDEVIHHHDHDFCCVGCRTVYTLLEDTGFRELLFH' A
#
# COMPACT_ATOMS: atom_id res chain seq x y z
N MET A 1 -26.05 8.70 14.09
CA MET A 1 -25.32 7.49 14.49
C MET A 1 -24.05 7.52 13.67
N SER A 2 -22.93 7.87 14.30
CA SER A 2 -21.68 8.12 13.58
C SER A 2 -20.94 6.80 13.42
N GLU A 3 -21.00 6.22 12.22
CA GLU A 3 -20.17 5.08 11.85
C GLU A 3 -18.69 5.48 12.00
N SER A 4 -18.02 4.83 12.94
CA SER A 4 -16.56 4.92 13.09
C SER A 4 -15.95 4.12 11.96
N LYS A 5 -15.80 4.73 10.78
CA LYS A 5 -15.11 4.11 9.65
C LYS A 5 -13.68 3.84 10.10
N GLN A 6 -13.35 2.57 10.33
CA GLN A 6 -11.98 2.16 10.61
C GLN A 6 -11.16 2.53 9.36
N ILE A 7 -10.36 3.58 9.49
CA ILE A 7 -9.45 4.05 8.44
C ILE A 7 -8.19 3.21 8.57
N THR A 8 -7.94 2.38 7.56
CA THR A 8 -6.69 1.64 7.44
C THR A 8 -5.64 2.54 6.80
N THR A 9 -4.41 2.51 7.29
CA THR A 9 -3.30 3.25 6.70
C THR A 9 -2.59 2.40 5.65
N CYS A 10 -2.32 2.98 4.48
CA CYS A 10 -1.57 2.33 3.41
C CYS A 10 -0.12 2.11 3.84
N PHE A 11 0.35 0.86 3.72
CA PHE A 11 1.72 0.47 4.04
C PHE A 11 2.76 1.10 3.10
N HIS A 12 2.38 1.47 1.88
CA HIS A 12 3.30 2.04 0.90
C HIS A 12 3.48 3.56 1.02
N CYS A 13 2.38 4.33 1.02
CA CYS A 13 2.44 5.80 1.04
C CYS A 13 2.21 6.41 2.42
N GLY A 14 1.72 5.62 3.40
CA GLY A 14 1.38 6.11 4.73
C GLY A 14 0.09 6.94 4.80
N GLU A 15 -0.69 7.00 3.72
CA GLU A 15 -1.96 7.72 3.68
C GLU A 15 -3.15 6.84 4.08
N ASP A 16 -4.24 7.49 4.47
CA ASP A 16 -5.49 6.85 4.81
C ASP A 16 -6.14 6.19 3.59
N CYS A 17 -6.44 4.90 3.68
CA CYS A 17 -7.24 4.19 2.69
C CYS A 17 -8.70 4.65 2.82
N GLN A 18 -9.06 5.69 2.09
CA GLN A 18 -10.35 6.36 2.22
C GLN A 18 -11.51 5.57 1.58
N ASP A 19 -11.23 4.76 0.56
CA ASP A 19 -12.26 4.11 -0.25
C ASP A 19 -12.21 2.59 -0.13
N GLU A 20 -11.32 1.94 -0.89
CA GLU A 20 -11.12 0.49 -0.90
C GLU A 20 -9.71 0.16 -0.39
N VAL A 21 -9.65 -0.68 0.65
CA VAL A 21 -8.39 -1.22 1.16
C VAL A 21 -8.07 -2.48 0.38
N ILE A 22 -6.90 -2.50 -0.24
CA ILE A 22 -6.39 -3.68 -0.94
C ILE A 22 -5.47 -4.42 0.01
N HIS A 23 -5.91 -5.58 0.47
CA HIS A 23 -5.10 -6.49 1.29
C HIS A 23 -4.18 -7.33 0.39
N HIS A 24 -2.88 -7.31 0.65
CA HIS A 24 -1.91 -8.11 -0.08
C HIS A 24 -0.78 -8.57 0.85
N HIS A 25 -0.53 -9.88 0.88
CA HIS A 25 0.32 -10.52 1.88
C HIS A 25 -0.15 -10.17 3.31
N ASP A 26 0.67 -9.45 4.07
CA ASP A 26 0.39 -9.00 5.45
C ASP A 26 0.25 -7.46 5.52
N HIS A 27 0.02 -6.82 4.38
CA HIS A 27 0.02 -5.36 4.25
C HIS A 27 -1.22 -4.83 3.54
N ASP A 28 -1.58 -3.61 3.91
CA ASP A 28 -2.74 -2.88 3.40
C ASP A 28 -2.32 -1.79 2.42
N PHE A 29 -3.04 -1.64 1.31
CA PHE A 29 -2.72 -0.65 0.28
C PHE A 29 -3.95 0.17 -0.10
N CYS A 30 -3.79 1.49 -0.26
CA CYS A 30 -4.89 2.39 -0.66
C CYS A 30 -5.26 2.28 -2.14
N CYS A 31 -4.39 1.70 -2.97
CA CYS A 31 -4.65 1.52 -4.39
C CYS A 31 -3.75 0.43 -5.01
N VAL A 32 -4.14 -0.03 -6.21
CA VAL A 32 -3.40 -1.07 -6.96
C VAL A 32 -1.98 -0.59 -7.29
N GLY A 33 -1.78 0.71 -7.50
CA GLY A 33 -0.45 1.29 -7.72
C GLY A 33 0.48 1.06 -6.54
N CYS A 34 0.03 1.37 -5.32
CA CYS A 34 0.78 1.14 -4.09
C CYS A 34 1.14 -0.33 -3.90
N ARG A 35 0.17 -1.23 -4.13
CA ARG A 35 0.41 -2.68 -4.11
C ARG A 35 1.45 -3.09 -5.15
N THR A 36 1.33 -2.59 -6.38
CA THR A 36 2.22 -2.98 -7.49
C THR A 36 3.64 -2.53 -7.23
N VAL A 37 3.85 -1.30 -6.75
CA VAL A 37 5.19 -0.83 -6.36
C VAL A 37 5.77 -1.70 -5.25
N TYR A 38 4.97 -2.02 -4.23
CA TYR A 38 5.42 -2.94 -3.17
C TYR A 38 5.80 -4.32 -3.72
N THR A 39 4.92 -4.96 -4.51
CA THR A 39 5.20 -6.27 -5.10
C THR A 39 6.43 -6.22 -6.00
N LEU A 40 6.63 -5.14 -6.77
CA LEU A 40 7.83 -4.97 -7.59
C LEU A 40 9.09 -4.87 -6.71
N LEU A 41 9.04 -4.10 -5.61
CA LEU A 41 10.15 -3.96 -4.66
C LEU A 41 10.39 -5.22 -3.81
N GLU A 42 9.37 -6.05 -3.58
CA GLU A 42 9.46 -7.31 -2.84
C GLU A 42 9.97 -8.45 -3.73
N ASP A 43 9.36 -8.62 -4.90
CA ASP A 43 9.69 -9.68 -5.88
C ASP A 43 11.10 -9.48 -6.45
N THR A 44 11.50 -8.22 -6.64
CA THR A 44 12.82 -7.89 -7.10
C THR A 44 13.65 -7.40 -5.91
N GLY A 45 14.70 -8.14 -5.53
CA GLY A 45 15.76 -7.65 -4.64
C GLY A 45 16.57 -6.48 -5.22
N PHE A 46 15.92 -5.55 -5.94
CA PHE A 46 16.52 -4.46 -6.70
C PHE A 46 16.81 -3.28 -5.79
N ARG A 47 17.88 -3.42 -5.01
CA ARG A 47 18.48 -2.33 -4.23
C ARG A 47 19.15 -1.24 -5.10
N GLU A 48 19.16 -1.30 -6.42
CA GLU A 48 20.14 -0.50 -7.19
C GLU A 48 19.69 0.16 -8.51
N LEU A 49 18.41 0.48 -8.75
CA LEU A 49 18.04 1.23 -9.98
C LEU A 49 17.03 2.37 -9.85
N LEU A 50 16.73 2.84 -8.64
CA LEU A 50 15.80 3.97 -8.44
C LEU A 50 16.48 5.21 -7.82
N PHE A 51 17.71 5.48 -8.25
CA PHE A 51 18.43 6.74 -7.98
C PHE A 51 19.12 7.30 -9.24
N HIS A 52 18.57 7.08 -10.43
CA HIS A 52 18.97 7.83 -11.63
C HIS A 52 17.75 8.22 -12.46
#